data_AF-A0A6B2S929-F1
#
_entry.id   AF-A0A6B2S929-F1
#
_cell.length_a   1.000
_cell.length_b   1.000
_cell.length_c   1.000
_cell.angle_alpha   90.00
_cell.angle_beta   90.00
_cell.angle_gamma   90.00
#
_symmetry.space_group_name_H-M   'P 1'
#
loop_
_entity.id
_entity.type
_entity.pdbx_description
1 polymer ?
#
loop_
_entity_poly.entity_id
_entity_poly.type
_entity_poly.pdbx_seq_one_letter_code
_entity_poly.pdbx_strand_id
1 'polypeptide(L)'
;MTSMDVRTEAETEDSGPSGYAAARLRLLHEESRSGPPRRGALADLTDDWLAGLFRGGPSGTPNPKGAALIAVGGYGRGELSPRSDLDLLLLHDGSADSKELAALADRLWYPVWDLGIALDHSVRTPAQARKTAGEDLKAHLGLLDARHIAGDLGMTTALRTAVLADWRNQAPKRLPELRELCDERAERHGELSHLLEPDLKEARGGLRDATALRAVAASWLADAPREGLDEAR
;
A
#
# COMPACT_ATOMS: atom_id res chain seq x y z
N MET A 1 -0.58 25.62 -54.48
CA MET A 1 0.45 24.70 -54.00
C MET A 1 0.05 24.24 -52.62
N THR A 2 -0.10 22.94 -52.51
CA THR A 2 -0.61 22.16 -51.38
C THR A 2 0.23 22.39 -50.12
N SER A 3 -0.40 22.76 -49.00
CA SER A 3 0.18 22.57 -47.68
C SER A 3 -0.75 21.64 -46.91
N MET A 4 -0.32 20.38 -46.83
CA MET A 4 -0.94 19.32 -46.04
C MET A 4 -0.83 19.62 -44.55
N ASP A 5 -1.83 19.11 -43.84
CA ASP A 5 -1.95 19.01 -42.39
C ASP A 5 -0.68 18.51 -41.69
N VAL A 6 -0.41 19.06 -40.51
CA VAL A 6 -0.01 18.23 -39.36
C VAL A 6 -0.84 18.70 -38.17
N ARG A 7 -1.95 17.99 -37.94
CA ARG A 7 -2.60 17.95 -36.64
C ARG A 7 -1.66 17.18 -35.72
N THR A 8 -1.08 17.87 -34.74
CA THR A 8 -0.47 17.21 -33.58
C THR A 8 -1.61 16.69 -32.73
N GLU A 9 -2.04 15.46 -33.00
CA GLU A 9 -2.81 14.68 -32.04
C GLU A 9 -1.92 14.49 -30.83
N ALA A 10 -2.29 15.12 -29.71
CA ALA A 10 -1.71 14.84 -28.43
C ALA A 10 -1.88 13.34 -28.17
N GLU A 11 -0.77 12.61 -28.06
CA GLU A 11 -0.75 11.23 -27.62
C GLU A 11 -1.54 11.14 -26.32
N THR A 12 -2.74 10.59 -26.39
CA THR A 12 -3.44 10.11 -25.22
C THR A 12 -2.57 9.02 -24.64
N GLU A 13 -1.76 9.33 -23.63
CA GLU A 13 -1.04 8.32 -22.86
C GLU A 13 -2.05 7.24 -22.47
N ASP A 14 -1.86 6.04 -22.99
CA ASP A 14 -2.72 4.89 -22.75
C ASP A 14 -2.76 4.61 -21.26
N SER A 15 -3.80 5.08 -20.58
CA SER A 15 -4.00 4.86 -19.14
C SER A 15 -4.39 3.40 -18.81
N GLY A 16 -4.43 2.53 -19.82
CA GLY A 16 -4.65 1.09 -19.67
C GLY A 16 -3.46 0.35 -19.04
N PRO A 17 -3.61 -0.97 -18.79
CA PRO A 17 -2.58 -1.79 -18.17
C PRO A 17 -1.23 -1.77 -18.93
N SER A 18 -1.27 -1.69 -20.26
CA SER A 18 -0.11 -1.59 -21.14
C SER A 18 0.71 -0.33 -20.89
N GLY A 19 0.05 0.84 -20.80
CA GLY A 19 0.76 2.10 -20.57
C GLY A 19 1.28 2.23 -19.14
N TYR A 20 0.56 1.72 -18.13
CA TYR A 20 1.08 1.65 -16.76
C TYR A 20 2.35 0.79 -16.67
N ALA A 21 2.37 -0.41 -17.27
CA ALA A 21 3.55 -1.26 -17.25
C ALA A 21 4.77 -0.58 -17.92
N ALA A 22 4.56 0.09 -19.05
CA ALA A 22 5.60 0.85 -19.74
C ALA A 22 6.11 2.04 -18.91
N ALA A 23 5.22 2.82 -18.30
CA ALA A 23 5.59 3.94 -17.42
C ALA A 23 6.35 3.46 -16.18
N ARG A 24 5.92 2.35 -15.57
CA ARG A 24 6.60 1.74 -14.43
C ARG A 24 8.00 1.28 -14.79
N LEU A 25 8.18 0.63 -15.94
CA LEU A 25 9.50 0.22 -16.43
C LEU A 25 10.41 1.42 -16.68
N ARG A 26 9.91 2.52 -17.24
CA ARG A 26 10.69 3.76 -17.41
C ARG A 26 11.22 4.29 -16.08
N LEU A 27 10.37 4.40 -15.05
CA LEU A 27 10.79 4.85 -13.70
C LEU A 27 11.85 3.93 -13.07
N LEU A 28 11.81 2.63 -13.33
CA LEU A 28 12.79 1.68 -12.79
C LEU A 28 14.18 1.82 -13.42
N HIS A 29 14.25 2.23 -14.68
CA HIS A 29 15.51 2.43 -15.41
C HIS A 29 16.05 3.87 -15.29
N GLU A 30 15.30 4.80 -14.70
CA GLU A 30 15.73 6.18 -14.50
C GLU A 30 16.79 6.26 -13.38
N GLU A 31 18.07 6.27 -13.77
CA GLU A 31 19.20 6.31 -12.83
C GLU A 31 19.28 7.60 -11.99
N SER A 32 18.84 8.73 -12.54
CA SER A 32 18.81 10.03 -11.86
C SER A 32 17.88 10.07 -10.65
N ARG A 33 16.94 9.12 -10.55
CA ARG A 33 15.97 9.01 -9.48
C ARG A 33 16.14 7.66 -8.81
N SER A 34 16.85 7.60 -7.68
CA SER A 34 17.04 6.39 -6.87
C SER A 34 16.52 6.59 -5.44
N GLY A 35 16.42 5.52 -4.64
CA GLY A 35 16.00 5.63 -3.23
C GLY A 35 14.56 6.17 -3.04
N PRO A 36 14.30 7.01 -2.02
CA PRO A 36 12.96 7.55 -1.74
C PRO A 36 12.25 8.21 -2.92
N PRO A 37 12.90 9.11 -3.70
CA PRO A 37 12.28 9.71 -4.87
C PRO A 37 11.71 8.68 -5.87
N ARG A 38 12.39 7.55 -6.09
CA ARG A 38 11.90 6.50 -6.98
C ARG A 38 10.69 5.78 -6.39
N ARG A 39 10.74 5.46 -5.10
CA ARG A 39 9.65 4.76 -4.41
C ARG A 39 8.38 5.60 -4.38
N GLY A 40 8.50 6.90 -4.11
CA GLY A 40 7.40 7.85 -4.18
C GLY A 40 6.80 7.91 -5.58
N ALA A 41 7.63 8.10 -6.61
CA ALA A 41 7.16 8.13 -8.00
C ALA A 41 6.49 6.83 -8.46
N LEU A 42 6.98 5.67 -8.00
CA LEU A 42 6.33 4.39 -8.26
C LEU A 42 4.98 4.30 -7.55
N ALA A 43 4.89 4.77 -6.30
CA ALA A 43 3.64 4.80 -5.56
C ALA A 43 2.61 5.71 -6.24
N ASP A 44 3.00 6.94 -6.59
CA ASP A 44 2.12 7.91 -7.26
C ASP A 44 1.60 7.38 -8.60
N LEU A 45 2.48 6.81 -9.43
CA LEU A 45 2.09 6.19 -10.71
C LEU A 45 1.09 5.04 -10.49
N THR A 46 1.32 4.22 -9.46
CA THR A 46 0.45 3.07 -9.16
C THR A 46 -0.89 3.53 -8.58
N ASP A 47 -0.90 4.59 -7.77
CA ASP A 47 -2.11 5.20 -7.23
C ASP A 47 -2.99 5.76 -8.35
N ASP A 48 -2.40 6.51 -9.29
CA ASP A 48 -3.13 7.09 -10.42
C ASP A 48 -3.77 6.00 -11.29
N TRP A 49 -3.02 4.94 -11.57
CA TRP A 49 -3.51 3.79 -12.32
C TRP A 49 -4.65 3.07 -11.59
N LEU A 50 -4.47 2.73 -10.32
CA LEU A 50 -5.49 2.06 -9.50
C LEU A 50 -6.74 2.94 -9.29
N ALA A 51 -6.56 4.25 -9.10
CA ALA A 51 -7.66 5.20 -9.02
C ALA A 51 -8.39 5.36 -10.37
N GLY A 52 -7.66 5.22 -11.48
CA GLY A 52 -8.22 5.09 -12.82
C GLY A 52 -9.10 3.85 -12.95
N LEU A 53 -8.58 2.67 -12.59
CA LEU A 53 -9.33 1.41 -12.57
C LEU A 53 -10.54 1.46 -11.65
N PHE A 54 -10.41 2.09 -10.48
CA PHE A 54 -11.52 2.29 -9.55
C PHE A 54 -12.63 3.12 -10.19
N ARG A 55 -12.32 4.14 -10.99
CA ARG A 55 -13.28 5.05 -11.64
C ARG A 55 -13.83 4.51 -12.97
N GLY A 56 -13.02 3.79 -13.73
CA GLY A 56 -13.25 3.45 -15.14
C GLY A 56 -14.17 2.25 -15.39
N GLY A 57 -15.37 2.24 -14.81
CA GLY A 57 -16.35 1.18 -15.10
C GLY A 57 -16.75 1.10 -16.56
N PRO A 58 -17.26 -0.07 -17.02
CA PRO A 58 -17.90 -0.15 -18.32
C PRO A 58 -18.88 1.02 -18.46
N SER A 59 -18.81 1.71 -19.60
CA SER A 59 -19.53 2.95 -19.86
C SER A 59 -20.98 2.90 -19.37
N GLY A 60 -21.26 3.60 -18.26
CA GLY A 60 -22.60 3.69 -17.67
C GLY A 60 -22.83 2.97 -16.34
N THR A 61 -21.88 2.18 -15.81
CA THR A 61 -22.00 1.65 -14.44
C THR A 61 -21.40 2.61 -13.42
N PRO A 62 -22.21 3.25 -12.55
CA PRO A 62 -21.68 4.04 -11.46
C PRO A 62 -20.92 3.14 -10.49
N ASN A 63 -19.85 3.66 -9.90
CA ASN A 63 -19.16 2.94 -8.83
C ASN A 63 -20.11 2.71 -7.65
N PRO A 64 -19.98 1.56 -6.96
CA PRO A 64 -20.74 1.32 -5.74
C PRO A 64 -20.48 2.44 -4.75
N LYS A 65 -21.56 3.01 -4.20
CA LYS A 65 -21.47 3.94 -3.08
C LYS A 65 -20.98 3.19 -1.84
N GLY A 66 -20.30 3.90 -0.95
CA GLY A 66 -19.80 3.27 0.28
C GLY A 66 -18.69 2.25 0.03
N ALA A 67 -17.81 2.51 -0.95
CA ALA A 67 -16.60 1.73 -1.19
C ALA A 67 -15.36 2.62 -1.25
N ALA A 68 -14.23 2.11 -0.77
CA ALA A 68 -12.94 2.80 -0.82
C ALA A 68 -11.79 1.80 -1.08
N LEU A 69 -10.85 2.21 -1.93
CA LEU A 69 -9.60 1.49 -2.17
C LEU A 69 -8.49 2.11 -1.31
N ILE A 70 -7.79 1.24 -0.58
CA ILE A 70 -6.80 1.62 0.42
C ILE A 70 -5.52 0.81 0.20
N ALA A 71 -4.37 1.47 0.13
CA ALA A 71 -3.07 0.81 0.24
C ALA A 71 -2.73 0.55 1.71
N VAL A 72 -2.12 -0.57 2.03
CA VAL A 72 -1.66 -0.89 3.40
C VAL A 72 -0.16 -1.23 3.40
N GLY A 73 0.44 -1.35 4.59
CA GLY A 73 1.83 -1.76 4.73
C GLY A 73 2.83 -0.88 3.97
N GLY A 74 3.77 -1.50 3.26
CA GLY A 74 4.83 -0.79 2.53
C GLY A 74 4.28 0.11 1.41
N TYR A 75 3.24 -0.35 0.72
CA TYR A 75 2.57 0.48 -0.29
C TYR A 75 1.80 1.65 0.34
N GLY A 76 1.16 1.40 1.48
CA GLY A 76 0.51 2.42 2.30
C GLY A 76 1.46 3.55 2.70
N ARG A 77 2.74 3.25 2.97
CA ARG A 77 3.78 4.24 3.26
C ARG A 77 4.40 4.93 2.02
N GLY A 78 4.00 4.55 0.80
CA GLY A 78 4.61 5.07 -0.43
C GLY A 78 6.03 4.53 -0.69
N GLU A 79 6.34 3.34 -0.16
CA GLU A 79 7.68 2.75 -0.20
C GLU A 79 7.81 1.62 -1.25
N LEU A 80 7.12 1.73 -2.39
CA LEU A 80 7.17 0.69 -3.42
C LEU A 80 8.57 0.51 -3.99
N SER A 81 9.04 -0.73 -3.96
CA SER A 81 10.30 -1.17 -4.57
C SER A 81 10.04 -1.93 -5.88
N PRO A 82 11.06 -2.19 -6.72
CA PRO A 82 10.87 -2.74 -8.07
C PRO A 82 10.05 -4.03 -8.14
N ARG A 83 10.15 -4.88 -7.11
CA ARG A 83 9.42 -6.14 -6.98
C ARG A 83 8.53 -6.19 -5.72
N SER A 84 8.10 -5.03 -5.22
CA SER A 84 7.14 -4.98 -4.12
C SER A 84 5.79 -5.53 -4.57
N ASP A 85 5.17 -6.30 -3.67
CA ASP A 85 3.77 -6.67 -3.77
C ASP A 85 2.90 -5.40 -3.59
N LEU A 86 1.71 -5.41 -4.17
CA LEU A 86 0.68 -4.41 -3.88
C LEU A 86 -0.21 -4.94 -2.76
N ASP A 87 -0.12 -4.33 -1.59
CA ASP A 87 -0.98 -4.66 -0.45
C ASP A 87 -2.23 -3.74 -0.47
N LEU A 88 -3.39 -4.29 -0.84
CA LEU A 88 -4.62 -3.53 -1.09
C LEU A 88 -5.80 -3.98 -0.23
N LEU A 89 -6.58 -3.02 0.24
CA LEU A 89 -7.84 -3.23 0.93
C LEU A 89 -8.95 -2.53 0.15
N LEU A 90 -9.90 -3.30 -0.35
CA LEU A 90 -11.18 -2.79 -0.82
C LEU A 90 -12.17 -2.79 0.35
N LEU A 91 -12.39 -1.61 0.91
CA LEU A 91 -13.31 -1.38 2.01
C LEU A 91 -14.71 -1.11 1.48
N HIS A 92 -15.74 -1.70 2.08
CA HIS A 92 -17.15 -1.40 1.76
C HIS A 92 -18.02 -1.28 3.02
N ASP A 93 -19.07 -0.47 3.00
CA ASP A 93 -19.98 -0.30 4.15
C ASP A 93 -21.13 -1.34 4.19
N GLY A 94 -21.23 -2.16 3.13
CA GLY A 94 -22.29 -3.18 2.99
C GLY A 94 -23.57 -2.66 2.34
N SER A 95 -23.61 -1.40 1.91
CA SER A 95 -24.75 -0.82 1.19
C SER A 95 -24.76 -1.17 -0.30
N ALA A 96 -23.60 -1.44 -0.89
CA ALA A 96 -23.46 -1.85 -2.28
C ALA A 96 -24.01 -3.26 -2.54
N ASP A 97 -24.61 -3.47 -3.72
CA ASP A 97 -25.02 -4.80 -4.15
C ASP A 97 -23.79 -5.71 -4.29
N SER A 98 -23.94 -7.00 -3.97
CA SER A 98 -22.83 -7.95 -4.00
C SER A 98 -22.23 -8.11 -5.40
N LYS A 99 -23.03 -7.97 -6.46
CA LYS A 99 -22.53 -8.01 -7.85
C LYS A 99 -21.78 -6.74 -8.23
N GLU A 100 -22.22 -5.59 -7.75
CA GLU A 100 -21.52 -4.32 -7.98
C GLU A 100 -20.15 -4.32 -7.30
N LEU A 101 -20.09 -4.82 -6.06
CA LEU A 101 -18.83 -4.96 -5.33
C LEU A 101 -17.89 -5.97 -5.99
N ALA A 102 -18.42 -7.12 -6.43
CA ALA A 102 -17.64 -8.13 -7.16
C ALA A 102 -17.10 -7.58 -8.49
N ALA A 103 -17.92 -6.85 -9.25
CA ALA A 103 -17.47 -6.23 -10.50
C ALA A 103 -16.39 -5.15 -10.27
N LEU A 104 -16.51 -4.36 -9.19
CA LEU A 104 -15.45 -3.43 -8.79
C LEU A 104 -14.17 -4.17 -8.41
N ALA A 105 -14.26 -5.24 -7.63
CA ALA A 105 -13.12 -6.07 -7.24
C ALA A 105 -12.41 -6.66 -8.47
N ASP A 106 -13.16 -7.30 -9.38
CA ASP A 106 -12.61 -7.87 -10.62
C ASP A 106 -11.88 -6.82 -11.46
N ARG A 107 -12.49 -5.63 -11.62
CA ARG A 107 -11.90 -4.51 -12.36
C ARG A 107 -10.60 -3.99 -11.74
N LEU A 108 -10.41 -4.17 -10.43
CA LEU A 108 -9.18 -3.78 -9.74
C LEU A 108 -8.12 -4.89 -9.80
N TRP A 109 -8.51 -6.14 -9.54
CA TRP A 109 -7.56 -7.22 -9.30
C TRP A 109 -7.04 -7.87 -10.58
N TYR A 110 -7.91 -8.10 -11.58
CA TYR A 110 -7.48 -8.74 -12.83
C TYR A 110 -6.40 -7.95 -13.56
N PRO A 111 -6.49 -6.61 -13.72
CA PRO A 111 -5.40 -5.86 -14.33
C PRO A 111 -4.05 -5.97 -13.60
N VAL A 112 -4.06 -6.13 -12.27
CA VAL A 112 -2.82 -6.33 -11.49
C VAL A 112 -2.24 -7.72 -11.75
N TRP A 113 -3.08 -8.75 -11.76
CA TRP A 113 -2.67 -10.12 -12.05
C TRP A 113 -2.21 -10.33 -13.49
N ASP A 114 -2.90 -9.73 -14.45
CA ASP A 114 -2.57 -9.82 -15.89
C ASP A 114 -1.19 -9.21 -16.19
N LEU A 115 -0.75 -8.24 -15.39
CA LEU A 115 0.59 -7.66 -15.44
C LEU A 115 1.65 -8.47 -14.71
N GLY A 116 1.27 -9.57 -14.06
CA GLY A 116 2.18 -10.42 -13.27
C GLY A 116 2.68 -9.75 -11.99
N ILE A 117 2.01 -8.70 -11.51
CA ILE A 117 2.37 -8.02 -10.26
C ILE A 117 1.81 -8.83 -9.09
N ALA A 118 2.64 -9.08 -8.08
CA ALA A 118 2.20 -9.74 -6.86
C ALA A 118 1.19 -8.86 -6.11
N LEU A 119 0.07 -9.46 -5.70
CA LEU A 119 -1.06 -8.77 -5.09
C LEU A 119 -1.47 -9.50 -3.81
N ASP A 120 -1.34 -8.82 -2.67
CA ASP A 120 -2.04 -9.18 -1.43
C ASP A 120 -3.26 -8.28 -1.32
N HIS A 121 -4.47 -8.86 -1.32
CA HIS A 121 -5.68 -8.07 -1.32
C HIS A 121 -6.73 -8.63 -0.36
N SER A 122 -7.61 -7.75 0.10
CA SER A 122 -8.78 -8.15 0.86
C SER A 122 -9.98 -7.26 0.55
N VAL A 123 -11.18 -7.85 0.61
CA VAL A 123 -12.45 -7.13 0.55
C VAL A 123 -13.12 -7.26 1.91
N ARG A 124 -13.30 -6.13 2.62
CA ARG A 124 -13.79 -6.16 4.01
C ARG A 124 -14.71 -4.98 4.31
N THR A 125 -15.59 -5.17 5.27
CA THR A 125 -16.21 -4.06 6.00
C THR A 125 -15.26 -3.47 7.03
N PRO A 126 -15.49 -2.23 7.53
CA PRO A 126 -14.71 -1.67 8.64
C PRO A 126 -14.69 -2.59 9.87
N ALA A 127 -15.81 -3.24 10.17
CA ALA A 127 -15.90 -4.18 11.29
C ALA A 127 -15.02 -5.43 11.07
N GLN A 128 -15.02 -5.98 9.85
CA GLN A 128 -14.17 -7.13 9.50
C GLN A 128 -12.68 -6.75 9.51
N ALA A 129 -12.31 -5.59 8.96
CA ALA A 129 -10.93 -5.11 8.97
C ALA A 129 -10.40 -4.96 10.41
N ARG A 130 -11.20 -4.35 11.30
CA ARG A 130 -10.85 -4.23 12.73
C ARG A 130 -10.80 -5.58 13.44
N LYS A 131 -11.72 -6.50 13.12
CA LYS A 131 -11.70 -7.85 13.68
C LYS A 131 -10.40 -8.58 13.32
N THR A 132 -10.02 -8.58 12.03
CA THR A 132 -8.76 -9.17 11.58
C THR A 132 -7.56 -8.52 12.25
N ALA A 133 -7.54 -7.19 12.41
CA ALA A 133 -6.50 -6.50 13.17
C ALA A 133 -6.43 -6.94 14.64
N GLY A 134 -7.58 -7.24 15.26
CA GLY A 134 -7.66 -7.77 16.62
C GLY A 134 -7.17 -9.21 16.77
N GLU A 135 -7.20 -10.01 15.69
CA GLU A 135 -6.80 -11.42 15.69
C GLU A 135 -5.35 -11.62 15.24
N ASP A 136 -4.85 -10.77 14.33
CA ASP A 136 -3.53 -10.91 13.72
C ASP A 136 -2.70 -9.62 13.86
N LEU A 137 -1.53 -9.74 14.51
CA LEU A 137 -0.62 -8.62 14.73
C LEU A 137 -0.09 -8.02 13.43
N LYS A 138 0.27 -8.84 12.43
CA LYS A 138 0.82 -8.36 11.15
C LYS A 138 -0.24 -7.58 10.37
N ALA A 139 -1.49 -8.04 10.40
CA ALA A 139 -2.62 -7.32 9.82
C ALA A 139 -2.84 -5.97 10.51
N HIS A 140 -2.76 -5.92 11.86
CA HIS A 140 -2.86 -4.67 12.60
C HIS A 140 -1.76 -3.68 12.20
N LEU A 141 -0.51 -4.14 12.15
CA LEU A 141 0.65 -3.34 11.72
C LEU A 141 0.46 -2.79 10.30
N GLY A 142 -0.02 -3.61 9.36
CA GLY A 142 -0.28 -3.17 7.99
C GLY A 142 -1.36 -2.07 7.93
N LEU A 143 -2.42 -2.18 8.74
CA LEU A 143 -3.51 -1.22 8.78
C LEU A 143 -3.14 0.11 9.46
N LEU A 144 -2.09 0.17 10.29
CA LEU A 144 -1.54 1.44 10.78
C LEU A 144 -1.06 2.34 9.62
N ASP A 145 -0.57 1.71 8.55
CA ASP A 145 -0.08 2.37 7.34
C ASP A 145 -1.18 2.58 6.27
N ALA A 146 -2.46 2.38 6.60
CA ALA A 146 -3.56 2.46 5.63
C ALA A 146 -3.64 3.83 4.93
N ARG A 147 -3.47 3.91 3.61
CA ARG A 147 -3.49 5.15 2.84
C ARG A 147 -4.59 5.11 1.78
N HIS A 148 -5.35 6.19 1.68
CA HIS A 148 -6.43 6.29 0.71
C HIS A 148 -5.89 6.36 -0.73
N ILE A 149 -6.49 5.58 -1.64
CA ILE A 149 -6.24 5.68 -3.08
C ILE A 149 -7.47 6.27 -3.79
N ALA A 150 -8.65 5.68 -3.60
CA ALA A 150 -9.86 6.07 -4.31
C ALA A 150 -11.16 5.73 -3.57
N GLY A 151 -12.28 6.33 -3.97
CA GLY A 151 -13.60 6.08 -3.42
C GLY A 151 -13.94 7.01 -2.24
N ASP A 152 -14.61 6.48 -1.22
CA ASP A 152 -15.06 7.26 -0.07
C ASP A 152 -13.89 7.52 0.92
N LEU A 153 -13.42 8.77 0.94
CA LEU A 153 -12.37 9.22 1.86
C LEU A 153 -12.80 9.15 3.34
N GLY A 154 -14.09 9.37 3.64
CA GLY A 154 -14.64 9.32 4.98
C GLY A 154 -14.52 7.92 5.58
N MET A 155 -14.77 6.88 4.78
CA MET A 155 -14.57 5.50 5.20
C MET A 155 -13.10 5.18 5.54
N THR A 156 -12.18 5.64 4.71
CA THR A 156 -10.74 5.42 4.96
C THR A 156 -10.29 6.14 6.22
N THR A 157 -10.74 7.38 6.41
CA THR A 157 -10.44 8.19 7.59
C THR A 157 -10.97 7.52 8.86
N ALA A 158 -12.23 7.07 8.85
CA ALA A 158 -12.86 6.38 9.97
C ALA A 158 -12.12 5.08 10.33
N LEU A 159 -11.73 4.28 9.34
CA LEU A 159 -10.94 3.06 9.56
C LEU A 159 -9.59 3.37 10.22
N ARG A 160 -8.83 4.34 9.69
CA ARG A 160 -7.52 4.75 10.23
C ARG A 160 -7.65 5.19 11.68
N THR A 161 -8.63 6.03 11.99
CA THR A 161 -8.87 6.50 13.37
C THR A 161 -9.18 5.34 14.30
N ALA A 162 -10.06 4.42 13.89
CA ALA A 162 -10.45 3.28 14.72
C ALA A 162 -9.28 2.31 14.95
N VAL A 163 -8.53 1.95 13.90
CA VAL A 163 -7.37 1.03 14.00
C VAL A 163 -6.28 1.60 14.89
N LEU A 164 -6.00 2.90 14.80
CA LEU A 164 -5.01 3.57 15.63
C LEU A 164 -5.45 3.62 17.11
N ALA A 165 -6.73 3.91 17.36
CA ALA A 165 -7.29 3.87 18.71
C ALA A 165 -7.20 2.44 19.29
N ASP A 166 -7.56 1.42 18.50
CA ASP A 166 -7.45 0.02 18.90
C ASP A 166 -6.00 -0.37 19.21
N TRP A 167 -5.04 0.05 18.39
CA TRP A 167 -3.61 -0.19 18.62
C TRP A 167 -3.14 0.39 19.95
N ARG A 168 -3.48 1.65 20.22
CA ARG A 168 -3.10 2.34 21.47
C ARG A 168 -3.74 1.68 22.69
N ASN A 169 -5.02 1.34 22.61
CA ASN A 169 -5.74 0.69 23.71
C ASN A 169 -5.18 -0.71 24.01
N GLN A 170 -4.70 -1.42 22.99
CA GLN A 170 -4.15 -2.76 23.12
C GLN A 170 -2.62 -2.78 23.31
N ALA A 171 -1.94 -1.63 23.35
CA ALA A 171 -0.49 -1.53 23.37
C ALA A 171 0.18 -2.36 24.49
N PRO A 172 -0.34 -2.40 25.74
CA PRO A 172 0.24 -3.24 26.80
C PRO A 172 0.31 -4.73 26.44
N LYS A 173 -0.64 -5.22 25.62
CA LYS A 173 -0.66 -6.61 25.13
C LYS A 173 0.14 -6.77 23.83
N ARG A 174 0.00 -5.82 22.89
CA ARG A 174 0.57 -5.93 21.54
C ARG A 174 2.07 -5.66 21.47
N LEU A 175 2.63 -4.82 22.33
CA LEU A 175 4.06 -4.53 22.30
C LEU A 175 4.93 -5.73 22.70
N PRO A 176 4.58 -6.53 23.73
CA PRO A 176 5.24 -7.82 23.96
C PRO A 176 5.18 -8.76 22.75
N GLU A 177 4.01 -8.94 22.13
CA GLU A 177 3.86 -9.76 20.92
C GLU A 177 4.73 -9.25 19.75
N LEU A 178 4.81 -7.93 19.57
CA LEU A 178 5.69 -7.30 18.58
C LEU A 178 7.16 -7.55 18.88
N ARG A 179 7.54 -7.54 20.16
CA ARG A 179 8.91 -7.82 20.58
C ARG A 179 9.28 -9.27 20.27
N GLU A 180 8.43 -10.22 20.64
CA GLU A 180 8.62 -11.65 20.32
C GLU A 180 8.78 -11.86 18.81
N LEU A 181 7.92 -11.24 17.99
CA LEU A 181 8.04 -11.30 16.53
C LEU A 181 9.37 -10.74 15.99
N CYS A 182 9.94 -9.73 16.65
CA CYS A 182 11.25 -9.19 16.28
C CYS A 182 12.38 -10.12 16.70
N ASP A 183 12.31 -10.70 17.90
CA ASP A 183 13.31 -11.62 18.42
C ASP A 183 13.36 -12.92 17.58
N GLU A 184 12.21 -13.53 17.28
CA GLU A 184 12.11 -14.71 16.38
C GLU A 184 12.70 -14.48 14.99
N ARG A 185 12.60 -13.24 14.50
CA ARG A 185 13.15 -12.86 13.21
C ARG A 185 14.66 -12.63 13.30
N ALA A 186 15.14 -11.99 14.37
CA ALA A 186 16.56 -11.83 14.64
C ALA A 186 17.27 -13.19 14.79
N GLU A 187 16.64 -14.17 15.44
CA GLU A 187 17.17 -15.53 15.55
C GLU A 187 17.32 -16.22 14.18
N ARG A 188 16.36 -16.02 13.28
CA ARG A 188 16.38 -16.65 11.94
C ARG A 188 17.30 -15.96 10.95
N HIS A 189 17.41 -14.64 11.01
CA HIS A 189 18.09 -13.83 9.99
C HIS A 189 19.39 -13.17 10.48
N GLY A 190 19.71 -13.28 11.77
CA GLY A 190 20.89 -12.67 12.38
C GLY A 190 20.81 -11.14 12.48
N GLU A 191 21.97 -10.53 12.79
CA GLU A 191 22.10 -9.08 12.93
C GLU A 191 22.79 -8.48 11.72
N LEU A 192 22.18 -7.44 11.14
CA LEU A 192 22.63 -6.83 9.90
C LEU A 192 24.09 -6.36 9.99
N SER A 193 24.52 -5.79 11.12
CA SER A 193 25.89 -5.31 11.33
C SER A 193 26.96 -6.41 11.44
N HIS A 194 26.56 -7.67 11.61
CA HIS A 194 27.47 -8.79 11.87
C HIS A 194 27.51 -9.82 10.74
N LEU A 195 26.75 -9.61 9.66
CA LEU A 195 26.69 -10.51 8.51
C LEU A 195 27.38 -9.88 7.30
N LEU A 196 28.12 -10.71 6.55
CA LEU A 196 28.73 -10.28 5.28
C LEU A 196 27.67 -10.04 4.19
N GLU A 197 26.62 -10.86 4.19
CA GLU A 197 25.51 -10.80 3.22
C GLU A 197 24.17 -10.83 3.97
N PRO A 198 23.79 -9.73 4.67
CA PRO A 198 22.57 -9.69 5.45
C PRO A 198 21.31 -9.59 4.59
N ASP A 199 20.21 -10.13 5.09
CA ASP A 199 18.88 -9.79 4.58
C ASP A 199 18.49 -8.37 5.06
N LEU A 200 18.53 -7.39 4.17
CA LEU A 200 18.24 -5.99 4.48
C LEU A 200 16.81 -5.74 4.97
N LYS A 201 15.88 -6.65 4.67
CA LYS A 201 14.48 -6.54 5.06
C LYS A 201 14.27 -7.16 6.44
N GLU A 202 14.69 -8.41 6.60
CA GLU A 202 14.32 -9.24 7.74
C GLU A 202 15.35 -9.21 8.88
N ALA A 203 16.65 -9.06 8.61
CA ALA A 203 17.68 -9.08 9.67
C ALA A 203 17.46 -8.00 10.73
N ARG A 204 17.97 -8.23 11.95
CA ARG A 204 17.91 -7.24 13.03
C ARG A 204 18.68 -5.98 12.62
N GLY A 205 18.03 -4.82 12.77
CA GLY A 205 18.48 -3.53 12.24
C GLY A 205 18.03 -3.23 10.81
N GLY A 206 17.30 -4.15 10.16
CA GLY A 206 16.78 -3.99 8.80
C GLY A 206 15.46 -3.20 8.71
N LEU A 207 14.89 -3.16 7.50
CA LEU A 207 13.69 -2.36 7.17
C LEU A 207 12.45 -2.74 8.01
N ARG A 208 12.32 -4.00 8.38
CA ARG A 208 11.18 -4.49 9.18
C ARG A 208 11.29 -4.03 10.65
N ASP A 209 12.50 -3.83 11.19
CA ASP A 209 12.69 -3.22 12.52
C ASP A 209 12.31 -1.74 12.51
N ALA A 210 12.65 -0.99 11.45
CA ALA A 210 12.20 0.39 11.31
C ALA A 210 10.67 0.50 11.28
N THR A 211 9.99 -0.51 10.72
CA THR A 211 8.52 -0.60 10.73
C THR A 211 7.99 -0.91 12.13
N ALA A 212 8.64 -1.81 12.89
CA ALA A 212 8.29 -2.07 14.28
C ALA A 212 8.45 -0.82 15.16
N LEU A 213 9.53 -0.05 14.99
CA LEU A 213 9.74 1.21 15.72
C LEU A 213 8.64 2.24 15.45
N ARG A 214 8.15 2.34 14.20
CA ARG A 214 6.98 3.18 13.88
C ARG A 214 5.73 2.74 14.63
N ALA A 215 5.49 1.44 14.73
CA ALA A 215 4.34 0.91 15.48
C ALA A 215 4.48 1.19 16.98
N VAL A 216 5.68 1.07 17.54
CA VAL A 216 5.96 1.48 18.94
C VAL A 216 5.66 2.97 19.11
N ALA A 217 6.13 3.84 18.23
CA ALA A 217 5.83 5.28 18.30
C ALA A 217 4.32 5.57 18.18
N ALA A 218 3.61 4.86 17.31
CA ALA A 218 2.16 4.98 17.14
C ALA A 218 1.36 4.62 18.41
N SER A 219 1.94 3.81 19.30
CA SER A 219 1.34 3.43 20.58
C SER A 219 1.31 4.55 21.63
N TRP A 220 2.05 5.65 21.41
CA TRP A 220 2.29 6.74 22.38
C TRP A 220 3.04 6.35 23.67
N LEU A 221 3.57 5.13 23.77
CA LEU A 221 4.39 4.72 24.91
C LEU A 221 5.87 5.11 24.75
N ALA A 222 6.30 5.43 23.53
CA ALA A 222 7.62 5.98 23.25
C ALA A 222 7.51 6.99 22.10
N ASP A 223 8.45 7.93 22.06
CA ASP A 223 8.54 8.89 20.98
C ASP A 223 8.99 8.24 19.68
N ALA A 224 8.61 8.85 18.55
CA ALA A 224 9.23 8.54 17.28
C ALA A 224 10.74 8.88 17.33
N PRO A 225 11.61 8.12 16.62
CA PRO A 225 13.02 8.46 16.49
C PRO A 225 13.16 9.92 16.01
N ARG A 226 13.88 10.74 16.78
CA ARG A 226 13.81 12.20 16.67
C ARG A 226 14.54 12.77 15.44
N GLU A 227 15.53 12.08 14.89
CA GLU A 227 16.34 12.54 13.76
C GLU A 227 16.79 11.38 12.83
N GLY A 228 16.94 11.66 11.54
CA GLY A 228 17.57 10.77 10.54
C GLY A 228 16.72 9.62 10.00
N LEU A 229 15.55 9.30 10.59
CA LEU A 229 14.77 8.13 10.17
C LEU A 229 14.13 8.28 8.78
N ASP A 230 13.82 9.50 8.35
CA ASP A 230 13.28 9.77 7.01
C ASP A 230 14.39 9.87 5.96
N GLU A 231 15.59 10.29 6.36
CA GLU A 231 16.79 10.32 5.51
C GLU A 231 17.42 8.93 5.32
N ALA A 232 17.24 8.03 6.29
CA ALA A 232 17.77 6.66 6.27
C ALA A 232 16.91 5.67 5.46
N ARG A 233 15.75 6.08 4.93
CA ARG A 233 14.90 5.24 4.07
C ARG A 233 15.38 5.32 2.64
#